data_AF-A0A941WKI7-F1
#
_entry.id   AF-A0A941WKI7-F1
#
_cell.length_a   1.000
_cell.length_b   1.000
_cell.length_c   1.000
_cell.angle_alpha   90.00
_cell.angle_beta   90.00
_cell.angle_gamma   90.00
#
_symmetry.space_group_name_H-M   'P 1'
#
loop_
_entity.id
_entity.type
_entity.pdbx_description
1 polymer ?
#
loop_
_entity_poly.entity_id
_entity_poly.type
_entity_poly.pdbx_seq_one_letter_code
_entity_poly.pdbx_strand_id
1 'polypeptide(L)'
;ATDSKGDYAYAVHLLARYQLPTNQVDRGWMSTNVLSIINLHSQEVENTVLLDTPQKGASNPWNVVVSPDDSKIWVAISGTHELACIDRAMLHNRLAQVKEGGKVTPSTKDYAHIRDDAGFLYGIRDFYKTQGKGPRALHVTSDKVYTANYYTSELVAFNQSGKEMTSSSLGTPLASTQTGKGDMYFHDASIGFQGWQSCASCHPNDARMDGLNWDLLNDGMGNPKNTKTLVLSHQTPPCMVTGIRKDAETAVVSGIKYILFSASTEEVAPAIDAYLKSLAPVPSPRLVNGNLSEAAKRGKAHFEKDCSSCHSGTYYTDMKQYKVSWTNGPDEHVKMDVPALNEVWRTAPYLYDGRAYTMQEMLKIHAPAEALSENELNDLAEYVLSL
;
A
#
# COMPACT_ATOMS: atom_id res chain seq x y z
N ALA A 1 13.15 -12.70 5.42
CA ALA A 1 13.87 -13.96 5.68
C ALA A 1 15.36 -13.71 5.80
N THR A 2 16.11 -14.59 6.46
CA THR A 2 17.57 -14.59 6.46
C THR A 2 18.06 -15.90 5.84
N ASP A 3 19.28 -15.91 5.30
CA ASP A 3 19.94 -17.18 4.98
C ASP A 3 20.48 -17.87 6.23
N SER A 4 20.86 -19.15 6.11
CA SER A 4 21.25 -19.97 7.25
C SER A 4 22.52 -19.49 7.95
N LYS A 5 23.38 -18.77 7.23
CA LYS A 5 24.62 -18.19 7.76
C LYS A 5 24.43 -16.84 8.45
N GLY A 6 23.29 -16.19 8.21
CA GLY A 6 23.05 -14.84 8.71
C GLY A 6 23.91 -13.79 8.00
N ASP A 7 24.32 -14.05 6.76
CA ASP A 7 25.06 -13.10 5.93
C ASP A 7 24.10 -12.08 5.32
N TYR A 8 22.91 -12.54 4.92
CA TYR A 8 21.94 -11.74 4.20
C TYR A 8 20.52 -11.88 4.74
N ALA A 9 19.81 -10.76 4.76
CA ALA A 9 18.37 -10.70 4.89
C ALA A 9 17.71 -10.32 3.55
N TYR A 10 16.50 -10.80 3.37
CA TYR A 10 15.67 -10.57 2.20
C TYR A 10 14.32 -10.00 2.64
N ALA A 11 13.96 -8.86 2.06
CA ALA A 11 12.71 -8.16 2.34
C ALA A 11 11.97 -7.90 1.03
N VAL A 12 10.69 -8.25 0.99
CA VAL A 12 9.82 -7.93 -0.14
C VAL A 12 8.99 -6.71 0.18
N HIS A 13 8.86 -5.81 -0.80
CA HIS A 13 8.08 -4.59 -0.65
C HIS A 13 7.74 -4.03 -2.05
N LEU A 14 7.00 -2.92 -2.06
CA LEU A 14 6.77 -2.13 -3.26
C LEU A 14 7.83 -1.04 -3.34
N LEU A 15 8.24 -0.69 -4.55
CA LEU A 15 9.00 0.51 -4.86
C LEU A 15 8.07 1.43 -5.67
N ALA A 16 7.50 2.41 -4.99
CA ALA A 16 6.59 3.38 -5.59
C ALA A 16 7.36 4.42 -6.42
N ARG A 17 6.82 4.77 -7.59
CA ARG A 17 7.29 5.83 -8.48
C ARG A 17 6.30 7.00 -8.48
N TYR A 18 5.99 7.48 -7.29
CA TYR A 18 4.98 8.50 -7.00
C TYR A 18 5.27 9.89 -7.59
N GLN A 19 6.46 10.08 -8.18
CA GLN A 19 6.81 11.29 -8.94
C GLN A 19 6.32 11.25 -10.40
N LEU A 20 5.82 10.10 -10.86
CA LEU A 20 5.27 9.93 -12.20
C LEU A 20 3.74 10.06 -12.19
N PRO A 21 3.13 10.64 -13.24
CA PRO A 21 1.68 10.73 -13.34
C PRO A 21 1.06 9.34 -13.51
N THR A 22 -0.15 9.14 -12.99
CA THR A 22 -0.85 7.84 -13.05
C THR A 22 -1.56 7.61 -14.39
N ASN A 23 -0.89 7.94 -15.50
CA ASN A 23 -1.45 7.90 -16.86
C ASN A 23 -1.23 6.56 -17.58
N GLN A 24 -0.35 5.71 -17.05
CA GLN A 24 -0.11 4.34 -17.50
C GLN A 24 0.35 3.49 -16.31
N VAL A 25 0.30 2.17 -16.45
CA VAL A 25 0.71 1.22 -15.39
C VAL A 25 1.74 0.19 -15.85
N ASP A 26 1.92 0.04 -17.17
CA ASP A 26 2.80 -0.97 -17.73
C ASP A 26 4.27 -0.72 -17.41
N ARG A 27 5.05 -1.80 -17.39
CA ARG A 27 6.50 -1.77 -17.16
C ARG A 27 6.90 -1.09 -15.85
N GLY A 28 6.04 -1.19 -14.83
CA GLY A 28 6.29 -0.65 -13.50
C GLY A 28 6.30 0.88 -13.46
N TRP A 29 5.45 1.53 -14.26
CA TRP A 29 5.39 2.99 -14.33
C TRP A 29 5.05 3.63 -12.98
N MET A 30 4.00 3.14 -12.31
CA MET A 30 3.55 3.70 -11.02
C MET A 30 4.22 3.03 -9.83
N SER A 31 4.39 1.71 -9.87
CA SER A 31 5.02 0.93 -8.82
C SER A 31 5.68 -0.31 -9.40
N THR A 32 6.77 -0.74 -8.79
CA THR A 32 7.37 -2.05 -9.02
C THR A 32 7.36 -2.89 -7.74
N ASN A 33 7.41 -4.20 -7.89
CA ASN A 33 7.39 -5.15 -6.80
C ASN A 33 8.78 -5.75 -6.67
N VAL A 34 9.36 -5.67 -5.48
CA VAL A 34 10.81 -5.86 -5.33
C VAL A 34 11.18 -6.79 -4.21
N LEU A 35 12.40 -7.31 -4.33
CA LEU A 35 13.14 -8.03 -3.29
C LEU A 35 14.41 -7.24 -3.00
N SER A 36 14.52 -6.68 -1.79
CA SER A 36 15.75 -6.05 -1.30
C SER A 36 16.61 -7.08 -0.58
N ILE A 37 17.89 -7.10 -0.94
CA ILE A 37 18.95 -7.90 -0.33
C ILE A 37 19.70 -6.99 0.63
N ILE A 38 19.73 -7.35 1.90
CA ILE A 38 20.33 -6.58 2.99
C ILE A 38 21.52 -7.37 3.50
N ASN A 39 22.71 -6.79 3.46
CA ASN A 39 23.89 -7.39 4.07
C ASN A 39 23.82 -7.16 5.58
N LEU A 40 23.78 -8.25 6.36
CA LEU A 40 23.59 -8.17 7.80
C LEU A 40 24.87 -7.79 8.56
N HIS A 41 26.03 -7.98 7.95
CA HIS A 41 27.31 -7.55 8.52
C HIS A 41 27.48 -6.03 8.43
N SER A 42 27.15 -5.43 7.28
CA SER A 42 27.21 -3.97 7.10
C SER A 42 25.95 -3.23 7.52
N GLN A 43 24.82 -3.94 7.68
CA GLN A 43 23.50 -3.38 7.94
C GLN A 43 23.00 -2.43 6.83
N GLU A 44 23.42 -2.70 5.59
CA GLU A 44 23.07 -1.89 4.42
C GLU A 44 22.30 -2.72 3.39
N VAL A 45 21.43 -2.05 2.63
CA VAL A 45 20.83 -2.64 1.43
C VAL A 45 21.94 -2.82 0.40
N GLU A 46 22.28 -4.07 0.10
CA GLU A 46 23.29 -4.40 -0.90
C GLU A 46 22.79 -4.10 -2.32
N ASN A 47 21.55 -4.52 -2.62
CA ASN A 47 20.83 -4.16 -3.84
C ASN A 47 19.34 -4.49 -3.72
N THR A 48 18.56 -4.07 -4.72
CA THR A 48 17.13 -4.35 -4.84
C THR A 48 16.86 -4.86 -6.25
N VAL A 49 16.18 -6.00 -6.38
CA VAL A 49 15.84 -6.62 -7.68
C VAL A 49 14.33 -6.60 -7.91
N LEU A 50 13.92 -6.46 -9.17
CA LEU A 50 12.52 -6.51 -9.55
C LEU A 50 11.99 -7.96 -9.59
N LEU A 51 10.91 -8.22 -8.84
CA LEU A 51 10.12 -9.44 -8.93
C LEU A 51 9.22 -9.45 -10.17
N ASP A 52 8.98 -8.29 -10.77
CA ASP A 52 8.22 -8.16 -12.02
C ASP A 52 8.97 -8.80 -13.22
N THR A 53 8.28 -8.95 -14.34
CA THR A 53 8.91 -9.18 -15.66
C THR A 53 8.64 -7.97 -16.56
N PRO A 54 9.31 -7.84 -17.71
CA PRO A 54 8.96 -6.76 -18.65
C PRO A 54 7.52 -6.84 -19.19
N GLN A 55 6.80 -7.95 -18.99
CA GLN A 55 5.46 -8.19 -19.52
C GLN A 55 4.38 -8.43 -18.46
N LYS A 56 4.72 -8.60 -17.18
CA LYS A 56 3.74 -8.76 -16.10
C LYS A 56 4.28 -8.25 -14.76
N GLY A 57 3.38 -7.73 -13.94
CA GLY A 57 3.70 -7.42 -12.54
C GLY A 57 3.68 -8.65 -11.65
N ALA A 58 4.43 -8.58 -10.55
CA ALA A 58 4.44 -9.50 -9.43
C ALA A 58 3.85 -8.81 -8.18
N SER A 59 2.64 -8.27 -8.35
CA SER A 59 2.01 -7.35 -7.40
C SER A 59 1.83 -7.85 -5.98
N ASN A 60 2.07 -6.93 -5.05
CA ASN A 60 1.82 -7.09 -3.62
C ASN A 60 2.47 -8.37 -3.07
N PRO A 61 3.81 -8.48 -3.15
CA PRO A 61 4.53 -9.56 -2.51
C PRO A 61 4.33 -9.47 -0.99
N TRP A 62 4.05 -10.60 -0.36
CA TRP A 62 3.55 -10.63 1.02
C TRP A 62 4.52 -11.30 1.98
N ASN A 63 5.22 -12.33 1.52
CA ASN A 63 6.10 -13.13 2.35
C ASN A 63 7.32 -13.59 1.56
N VAL A 64 8.42 -13.81 2.25
CA VAL A 64 9.66 -14.33 1.68
C VAL A 64 10.31 -15.31 2.65
N VAL A 65 10.76 -16.44 2.12
CA VAL A 65 11.43 -17.53 2.86
C VAL A 65 12.65 -18.00 2.07
N VAL A 66 13.76 -18.28 2.76
CA VAL A 66 14.92 -18.96 2.17
C VAL A 66 14.77 -20.46 2.44
N SER A 67 15.04 -21.31 1.44
CA SER A 67 14.97 -22.76 1.63
C SER A 67 16.01 -23.23 2.65
N PRO A 68 15.77 -24.34 3.39
CA PRO A 68 16.69 -24.79 4.44
C PRO A 68 18.12 -25.11 3.97
N ASP A 69 18.30 -25.43 2.69
CA ASP A 69 19.59 -25.70 2.05
C ASP A 69 20.24 -24.44 1.46
N ASP A 70 19.66 -23.26 1.72
CA ASP A 70 20.04 -21.95 1.17
C ASP A 70 20.01 -21.86 -0.37
N SER A 71 19.49 -22.84 -1.09
CA SER A 71 19.58 -22.85 -2.57
C SER A 71 18.58 -21.88 -3.23
N LYS A 72 17.41 -21.66 -2.62
CA LYS A 72 16.30 -20.89 -3.20
C LYS A 72 15.76 -19.81 -2.27
N ILE A 73 15.24 -18.75 -2.87
CA ILE A 73 14.39 -17.75 -2.21
C ILE A 73 12.98 -17.91 -2.77
N TRP A 74 12.02 -18.15 -1.89
CA TRP A 74 10.60 -18.27 -2.21
C TRP A 74 9.86 -17.01 -1.78
N VAL A 75 9.07 -16.43 -2.67
CA VAL A 75 8.27 -15.24 -2.43
C VAL A 75 6.80 -15.55 -2.71
N ALA A 76 5.92 -15.23 -1.76
CA ALA A 76 4.47 -15.28 -1.96
C ALA A 76 4.02 -13.97 -2.59
N ILE A 77 3.46 -14.05 -3.79
CA ILE A 77 2.96 -12.91 -4.54
C ILE A 77 1.43 -12.94 -4.44
N SER A 78 0.91 -12.28 -3.40
CA SER A 78 -0.50 -12.35 -3.05
C SER A 78 -1.37 -11.78 -4.17
N GLY A 79 -0.96 -10.66 -4.76
CA GLY A 79 -1.76 -9.91 -5.73
C GLY A 79 -1.94 -10.60 -7.08
N THR A 80 -1.05 -11.52 -7.47
CA THR A 80 -1.18 -12.30 -8.71
C THR A 80 -1.42 -13.79 -8.50
N HIS A 81 -1.57 -14.20 -7.23
CA HIS A 81 -1.84 -15.56 -6.78
C HIS A 81 -0.78 -16.57 -7.25
N GLU A 82 0.48 -16.20 -7.05
CA GLU A 82 1.64 -16.96 -7.48
C GLU A 82 2.66 -17.05 -6.35
N LEU A 83 3.53 -18.05 -6.43
CA LEU A 83 4.83 -18.04 -5.78
C LEU A 83 5.90 -17.71 -6.82
N ALA A 84 6.92 -16.94 -6.44
CA ALA A 84 8.16 -16.84 -7.19
C ALA A 84 9.25 -17.63 -6.47
N CYS A 85 10.02 -18.43 -7.22
CA CYS A 85 11.21 -19.11 -6.73
C CYS A 85 12.43 -18.55 -7.45
N ILE A 86 13.41 -18.08 -6.70
CA ILE A 86 14.65 -17.48 -7.22
C ILE A 86 15.82 -18.37 -6.82
N ASP A 87 16.72 -18.66 -7.76
CA ASP A 87 18.01 -19.28 -7.45
C ASP A 87 18.91 -18.29 -6.68
N ARG A 88 19.14 -18.57 -5.40
CA ARG A 88 19.85 -17.66 -4.49
C ARG A 88 21.32 -17.54 -4.87
N ALA A 89 21.98 -18.65 -5.17
CA ALA A 89 23.39 -18.66 -5.52
C ALA A 89 23.63 -17.89 -6.82
N MET A 90 22.78 -18.12 -7.85
CA MET A 90 22.88 -17.38 -9.10
C MET A 90 22.55 -15.89 -8.92
N LEU A 91 21.59 -15.53 -8.06
CA LEU A 91 21.30 -14.12 -7.74
C LEU A 91 22.55 -13.41 -7.20
N HIS A 92 23.19 -13.96 -6.17
CA HIS A 92 24.40 -13.38 -5.57
C HIS A 92 25.58 -13.35 -6.52
N ASN A 93 25.77 -14.40 -7.31
CA ASN A 93 26.81 -14.41 -8.35
C ASN A 93 26.57 -13.32 -9.40
N ARG A 94 25.32 -13.08 -9.80
CA ARG A 94 24.99 -11.98 -10.73
C ARG A 94 25.28 -10.62 -10.11
N LEU A 95 24.89 -10.39 -8.86
CA LEU A 95 25.17 -9.13 -8.15
C LEU A 95 26.68 -8.87 -8.07
N ALA A 96 27.47 -9.86 -7.68
CA ALA A 96 28.93 -9.74 -7.61
C ALA A 96 29.55 -9.41 -8.98
N GLN A 97 29.15 -10.11 -10.04
CA GLN A 97 29.64 -9.85 -11.40
C GLN A 97 29.31 -8.43 -11.88
N VAL A 98 28.09 -7.94 -11.63
CA VAL A 98 27.71 -6.57 -12.03
C VAL A 98 28.44 -5.52 -11.20
N LYS A 99 28.72 -5.80 -9.92
CA LYS A 99 29.52 -4.92 -9.05
C LYS A 99 30.94 -4.71 -9.59
N GLU A 100 31.48 -5.71 -10.29
CA GLU A 100 32.78 -5.67 -10.97
C GLU A 100 32.69 -5.11 -12.41
N GLY A 101 31.52 -4.64 -12.86
CA GLY A 101 31.30 -4.07 -14.20
C GLY A 101 30.90 -5.08 -15.28
N GLY A 102 30.60 -6.32 -14.89
CA GLY A 102 30.07 -7.34 -15.80
C GLY A 102 28.63 -7.10 -16.25
N LYS A 103 28.21 -7.78 -17.31
CA LYS A 103 26.82 -7.79 -17.81
C LYS A 103 26.26 -9.20 -17.76
N VAL A 104 25.18 -9.40 -17.01
CA VAL A 104 24.61 -10.73 -16.74
C VAL A 104 23.34 -11.01 -17.54
N THR A 105 22.69 -9.97 -18.05
CA THR A 105 21.54 -10.02 -18.96
C THR A 105 21.66 -8.94 -20.04
N PRO A 106 20.93 -9.03 -21.15
CA PRO A 106 20.92 -7.97 -22.18
C PRO A 106 20.46 -6.59 -21.67
N SER A 107 19.68 -6.56 -20.58
CA SER A 107 19.16 -5.35 -19.96
C SER A 107 20.07 -4.76 -18.87
N THR A 108 21.12 -5.50 -18.45
CA THR A 108 22.04 -5.05 -17.41
C THR A 108 22.77 -3.78 -17.85
N LYS A 109 22.57 -2.69 -17.09
CA LYS A 109 23.28 -1.42 -17.27
C LYS A 109 24.53 -1.36 -16.38
N ASP A 110 24.31 -1.23 -15.08
CA ASP A 110 25.32 -1.20 -14.02
C ASP A 110 24.67 -1.55 -12.67
N TYR A 111 25.47 -1.59 -11.62
CA TYR A 111 25.06 -2.00 -10.28
C TYR A 111 23.98 -1.11 -9.65
N ALA A 112 23.96 0.19 -9.95
CA ALA A 112 23.03 1.15 -9.34
C ALA A 112 21.62 1.08 -9.95
N HIS A 113 21.52 0.56 -11.19
CA HIS A 113 20.28 0.48 -11.97
C HIS A 113 19.62 -0.90 -11.97
N ILE A 114 20.15 -1.88 -11.21
CA ILE A 114 19.53 -3.21 -11.08
C ILE A 114 18.08 -3.11 -10.56
N ARG A 115 17.80 -2.14 -9.69
CA ARG A 115 16.45 -1.84 -9.17
C ARG A 115 15.40 -1.48 -10.23
N ASP A 116 15.85 -1.14 -11.44
CA ASP A 116 14.98 -0.78 -12.58
C ASP A 116 15.04 -1.84 -13.71
N ASP A 117 15.78 -2.93 -13.51
CA ASP A 117 15.99 -3.97 -14.52
C ASP A 117 15.04 -5.16 -14.30
N ALA A 118 13.89 -5.12 -14.97
CA ALA A 118 12.89 -6.21 -14.93
C ALA A 118 13.39 -7.51 -15.59
N GLY A 119 14.51 -7.47 -16.31
CA GLY A 119 15.17 -8.63 -16.89
C GLY A 119 16.21 -9.28 -15.97
N PHE A 120 16.60 -8.64 -14.86
CA PHE A 120 17.74 -9.09 -14.03
C PHE A 120 17.57 -10.50 -13.47
N LEU A 121 16.34 -10.92 -13.16
CA LEU A 121 16.02 -12.26 -12.66
C LEU A 121 15.68 -13.28 -13.77
N TYR A 122 15.79 -12.90 -15.05
CA TYR A 122 15.48 -13.80 -16.16
C TYR A 122 16.37 -15.05 -16.14
N GLY A 123 15.72 -16.22 -16.27
CA GLY A 123 16.38 -17.53 -16.27
C GLY A 123 16.83 -18.04 -14.89
N ILE A 124 16.64 -17.26 -13.82
CA ILE A 124 16.92 -17.68 -12.43
C ILE A 124 15.71 -17.55 -11.51
N ARG A 125 14.56 -17.15 -12.07
CA ARG A 125 13.29 -17.05 -11.36
C ARG A 125 12.19 -17.73 -12.15
N ASP A 126 11.44 -18.58 -11.46
CA ASP A 126 10.23 -19.21 -11.96
C ASP A 126 9.00 -18.75 -11.16
N PHE A 127 7.83 -18.80 -11.79
CA PHE A 127 6.54 -18.53 -11.14
C PHE A 127 5.68 -19.78 -11.11
N TYR A 128 5.00 -19.99 -9.98
CA TYR A 128 4.11 -21.11 -9.76
C TYR A 128 2.73 -20.61 -9.32
N LYS A 129 1.70 -20.90 -10.10
CA LYS A 129 0.31 -20.60 -9.73
C LYS A 129 -0.12 -21.50 -8.58
N THR A 130 -0.77 -20.93 -7.57
CA THR A 130 -1.19 -21.68 -6.38
C THR A 130 -2.55 -22.35 -6.53
N GLN A 131 -3.30 -22.08 -7.60
CA GLN A 131 -4.72 -22.44 -7.80
C GLN A 131 -5.70 -21.80 -6.79
N GLY A 132 -5.28 -21.63 -5.54
CA GLY A 132 -5.95 -20.78 -4.56
C GLY A 132 -5.69 -19.28 -4.79
N LYS A 133 -6.24 -18.45 -3.90
CA LYS A 133 -6.17 -16.99 -4.00
C LYS A 133 -5.50 -16.34 -2.79
N GLY A 134 -4.59 -15.40 -3.06
CA GLY A 134 -3.86 -14.63 -2.06
C GLY A 134 -2.91 -15.46 -1.20
N PRO A 135 -1.86 -16.07 -1.76
CA PRO A 135 -0.81 -16.69 -0.96
C PRO A 135 -0.16 -15.64 -0.05
N ARG A 136 -0.18 -15.88 1.27
CA ARG A 136 0.34 -14.95 2.28
C ARG A 136 1.30 -15.57 3.29
N ALA A 137 1.17 -16.87 3.57
CA ALA A 137 2.10 -17.58 4.43
C ALA A 137 2.91 -18.58 3.61
N LEU A 138 4.20 -18.71 3.91
CA LEU A 138 5.11 -19.66 3.28
C LEU A 138 5.83 -20.50 4.32
N HIS A 139 6.00 -21.78 4.01
CA HIS A 139 6.88 -22.67 4.75
C HIS A 139 7.59 -23.62 3.78
N VAL A 140 8.90 -23.81 3.94
CA VAL A 140 9.72 -24.62 3.04
C VAL A 140 10.45 -25.69 3.85
N THR A 141 10.28 -26.94 3.44
CA THR A 141 11.01 -28.11 3.97
C THR A 141 12.08 -28.54 2.95
N SER A 142 12.81 -29.62 3.22
CA SER A 142 13.77 -30.19 2.26
C SER A 142 13.11 -30.71 0.97
N ASP A 143 11.84 -31.09 1.02
CA ASP A 143 11.11 -31.75 -0.08
C ASP A 143 9.96 -30.93 -0.65
N LYS A 144 9.39 -30.01 0.14
CA LYS A 144 8.13 -29.32 -0.21
C LYS A 144 8.15 -27.84 0.12
N VAL A 145 7.27 -27.13 -0.59
CA VAL A 145 6.92 -25.74 -0.33
C VAL A 145 5.43 -25.67 -0.04
N TYR A 146 5.06 -25.12 1.10
CA TYR A 146 3.69 -24.94 1.54
C TYR A 146 3.32 -23.47 1.48
N THR A 147 2.12 -23.18 0.97
CA THR A 147 1.54 -21.83 1.01
C THR A 147 0.10 -21.87 1.48
N ALA A 148 -0.26 -20.94 2.36
CA ALA A 148 -1.65 -20.71 2.75
C ALA A 148 -2.25 -19.62 1.85
N ASN A 149 -3.30 -19.97 1.12
CA ASN A 149 -4.07 -19.07 0.28
C ASN A 149 -5.20 -18.46 1.11
N TYR A 150 -5.02 -17.19 1.47
CA TYR A 150 -5.83 -16.48 2.45
C TYR A 150 -7.32 -16.41 2.06
N TYR A 151 -7.61 -16.14 0.78
CA TYR A 151 -8.99 -15.87 0.34
C TYR A 151 -9.79 -17.13 0.02
N THR A 152 -9.12 -18.20 -0.42
CA THR A 152 -9.76 -19.50 -0.70
C THR A 152 -9.71 -20.46 0.47
N SER A 153 -9.00 -20.13 1.55
CA SER A 153 -8.82 -21.01 2.73
C SER A 153 -8.23 -22.36 2.35
N GLU A 154 -7.18 -22.36 1.53
CA GLU A 154 -6.51 -23.57 1.04
C GLU A 154 -5.04 -23.59 1.42
N LEU A 155 -4.57 -24.75 1.92
CA LEU A 155 -3.15 -25.07 2.00
C LEU A 155 -2.73 -25.75 0.70
N VAL A 156 -1.77 -25.17 0.01
CA VAL A 156 -1.22 -25.73 -1.23
C VAL A 156 0.22 -26.14 -0.98
N ALA A 157 0.55 -27.38 -1.31
CA ALA A 157 1.90 -27.92 -1.22
C ALA A 157 2.43 -28.23 -2.61
N PHE A 158 3.63 -27.75 -2.88
CA PHE A 158 4.42 -28.00 -4.08
C PHE A 158 5.59 -28.92 -3.73
N ASN A 159 6.03 -29.76 -4.67
CA ASN A 159 7.42 -30.24 -4.64
C ASN A 159 8.40 -29.09 -4.95
N GLN A 160 9.69 -29.24 -4.63
CA GLN A 160 10.69 -28.18 -4.86
C GLN A 160 10.81 -27.71 -6.33
N SER A 161 10.37 -28.51 -7.31
CA SER A 161 10.33 -28.13 -8.72
C SER A 161 9.07 -27.33 -9.12
N GLY A 162 8.09 -27.23 -8.21
CA GLY A 162 6.78 -26.62 -8.39
C GLY A 162 5.84 -27.36 -9.36
N LYS A 163 6.14 -28.63 -9.68
CA LYS A 163 5.38 -29.42 -10.68
C LYS A 163 4.31 -30.32 -10.09
N GLU A 164 4.49 -30.77 -8.86
CA GLU A 164 3.50 -31.61 -8.17
C GLU A 164 2.82 -30.79 -7.10
N MET A 165 1.53 -30.53 -7.30
CA MET A 165 0.73 -29.67 -6.46
C MET A 165 -0.40 -30.46 -5.82
N THR A 166 -0.54 -30.31 -4.52
CA THR A 166 -1.69 -30.83 -3.75
C THR A 166 -2.34 -29.67 -3.01
N SER A 167 -3.67 -29.58 -3.08
CA SER A 167 -4.47 -28.58 -2.35
C SER A 167 -5.30 -29.29 -1.28
N SER A 168 -5.46 -28.65 -0.13
CA SER A 168 -6.35 -29.09 0.94
C SER A 168 -7.08 -27.89 1.51
N SER A 169 -8.41 -27.98 1.59
CA SER A 169 -9.22 -26.94 2.22
C SER A 169 -8.99 -26.93 3.74
N LEU A 170 -8.81 -25.74 4.30
CA LEU A 170 -8.63 -25.49 5.73
C LEU A 170 -9.92 -24.98 6.42
N GLY A 171 -10.99 -24.80 5.66
CA GLY A 171 -12.25 -24.27 6.18
C GLY A 171 -13.04 -23.48 5.13
N THR A 172 -13.96 -22.65 5.59
CA THR A 172 -14.81 -21.82 4.73
C THR A 172 -14.00 -20.67 4.11
N PRO A 173 -13.94 -20.57 2.76
CA PRO A 173 -13.27 -19.48 2.07
C PRO A 173 -13.78 -18.10 2.50
N LEU A 174 -12.91 -17.12 2.74
CA LEU A 174 -13.32 -15.72 2.94
C LEU A 174 -14.10 -15.20 1.74
N ALA A 175 -13.65 -15.56 0.53
CA ALA A 175 -14.30 -15.22 -0.73
C ALA A 175 -15.68 -15.89 -0.94
N SER A 176 -16.19 -16.66 0.03
CA SER A 176 -17.58 -17.15 0.01
C SER A 176 -18.60 -16.08 0.42
N THR A 177 -18.17 -15.01 1.09
CA THR A 177 -19.01 -13.86 1.49
C THR A 177 -18.78 -12.68 0.56
N GLN A 178 -19.75 -11.77 0.42
CA GLN A 178 -19.58 -10.58 -0.42
C GLN A 178 -18.45 -9.66 0.08
N THR A 179 -18.36 -9.46 1.39
CA THR A 179 -17.27 -8.69 2.03
C THR A 179 -15.91 -9.34 1.79
N GLY A 180 -15.79 -10.66 1.96
CA GLY A 180 -14.52 -11.35 1.72
C GLY A 180 -14.14 -11.44 0.24
N LYS A 181 -15.11 -11.49 -0.68
CA LYS A 181 -14.85 -11.27 -2.12
C LYS A 181 -14.31 -9.86 -2.37
N GLY A 182 -14.88 -8.86 -1.70
CA GLY A 182 -14.43 -7.48 -1.78
C GLY A 182 -13.00 -7.29 -1.31
N ASP A 183 -12.65 -7.87 -0.15
CA ASP A 183 -11.27 -7.89 0.37
C ASP A 183 -10.33 -8.55 -0.65
N MET A 184 -10.72 -9.70 -1.21
CA MET A 184 -9.96 -10.37 -2.25
C MET A 184 -9.72 -9.46 -3.46
N TYR A 185 -10.77 -8.88 -4.05
CA TYR A 185 -10.63 -8.03 -5.23
C TYR A 185 -9.85 -6.75 -4.96
N PHE A 186 -9.96 -6.18 -3.76
CA PHE A 186 -9.18 -5.02 -3.35
C PHE A 186 -7.66 -5.28 -3.39
N HIS A 187 -7.25 -6.52 -3.12
CA HIS A 187 -5.85 -6.96 -3.13
C HIS A 187 -5.47 -7.75 -4.40
N ASP A 188 -6.40 -8.03 -5.30
CA ASP A 188 -6.19 -8.84 -6.51
C ASP A 188 -5.73 -7.93 -7.65
N ALA A 189 -4.43 -7.96 -7.97
CA ALA A 189 -3.89 -7.21 -9.09
C ALA A 189 -4.28 -7.83 -10.45
N SER A 190 -4.71 -9.10 -10.49
CA SER A 190 -5.08 -9.78 -11.74
C SER A 190 -6.34 -9.21 -12.40
N ILE A 191 -7.13 -8.40 -11.68
CA ILE A 191 -8.24 -7.62 -12.26
C ILE A 191 -7.74 -6.40 -13.05
N GLY A 192 -6.52 -5.94 -12.78
CA GLY A 192 -5.88 -4.80 -13.43
C GLY A 192 -5.00 -5.21 -14.61
N PHE A 193 -4.62 -4.23 -15.43
CA PHE A 193 -3.79 -4.46 -16.61
C PHE A 193 -2.46 -5.12 -16.22
N GLN A 194 -2.23 -6.34 -16.74
CA GLN A 194 -1.00 -7.13 -16.57
C GLN A 194 -0.57 -7.40 -15.11
N GLY A 195 -1.43 -7.20 -14.12
CA GLY A 195 -1.11 -7.51 -12.72
C GLY A 195 -0.05 -6.62 -12.09
N TRP A 196 0.08 -5.36 -12.53
CA TRP A 196 1.09 -4.40 -12.05
C TRP A 196 0.81 -3.78 -10.69
N GLN A 197 -0.48 -3.65 -10.32
CA GLN A 197 -0.90 -3.16 -9.00
C GLN A 197 -2.33 -3.58 -8.68
N SER A 198 -2.67 -3.57 -7.39
CA SER A 198 -4.04 -3.60 -6.85
C SER A 198 -4.36 -2.31 -6.08
N CYS A 199 -5.59 -2.14 -5.59
CA CYS A 199 -5.95 -1.02 -4.71
C CYS A 199 -5.07 -0.96 -3.47
N ALA A 200 -4.71 -2.13 -2.92
CA ALA A 200 -3.84 -2.25 -1.75
C ALA A 200 -2.40 -1.74 -1.96
N SER A 201 -2.00 -1.44 -3.20
CA SER A 201 -0.66 -0.91 -3.50
C SER A 201 -0.49 0.53 -3.03
N CYS A 202 -1.53 1.35 -3.18
CA CYS A 202 -1.58 2.73 -2.65
C CYS A 202 -2.34 2.79 -1.31
N HIS A 203 -3.26 1.85 -1.08
CA HIS A 203 -4.09 1.80 0.12
C HIS A 203 -3.81 0.55 0.96
N PRO A 204 -2.60 0.41 1.54
CA PRO A 204 -2.23 -0.75 2.35
C PRO A 204 -2.98 -0.76 3.70
N ASN A 205 -2.73 -1.81 4.50
CA ASN A 205 -3.20 -1.93 5.89
C ASN A 205 -4.72 -1.78 6.01
N ASP A 206 -5.50 -2.62 5.32
CA ASP A 206 -6.96 -2.57 5.34
C ASP A 206 -7.50 -1.22 4.81
N ALA A 207 -7.08 -0.86 3.59
CA ALA A 207 -7.53 0.32 2.85
C ALA A 207 -7.24 1.70 3.49
N ARG A 208 -6.18 1.79 4.30
CA ARG A 208 -5.65 3.10 4.73
C ARG A 208 -4.82 3.73 3.60
N MET A 209 -3.75 4.42 3.93
CA MET A 209 -2.92 5.19 2.99
C MET A 209 -1.47 4.77 3.10
N ASP A 210 -0.72 4.95 2.00
CA ASP A 210 0.71 4.71 1.90
C ASP A 210 1.57 5.89 2.37
N GLY A 211 0.95 7.05 2.62
CA GLY A 211 1.64 8.29 2.98
C GLY A 211 2.38 8.96 1.83
N LEU A 212 2.12 8.55 0.58
CA LEU A 212 2.74 9.10 -0.63
C LEU A 212 1.80 10.07 -1.35
N ASN A 213 2.36 10.87 -2.26
CA ASN A 213 1.60 11.79 -3.09
C ASN A 213 1.54 11.30 -4.52
N TRP A 214 0.34 11.16 -5.08
CA TRP A 214 0.12 10.66 -6.43
C TRP A 214 -0.53 11.72 -7.31
N ASP A 215 -0.02 11.88 -8.53
CA ASP A 215 -0.56 12.79 -9.54
C ASP A 215 -1.65 12.07 -10.36
N LEU A 216 -2.87 12.14 -9.84
CA LEU A 216 -4.06 11.48 -10.40
C LEU A 216 -4.71 12.36 -11.47
N LEU A 217 -5.03 11.79 -12.62
CA LEU A 217 -5.56 12.55 -13.77
C LEU A 217 -6.98 13.10 -13.59
N ASN A 218 -7.65 12.83 -12.47
CA ASN A 218 -9.03 13.26 -12.26
C ASN A 218 -9.15 14.74 -11.90
N ASP A 219 -8.10 15.38 -11.38
CA ASP A 219 -8.11 16.78 -10.97
C ASP A 219 -6.96 17.62 -11.55
N GLY A 220 -6.23 17.10 -12.55
CA GLY A 220 -5.17 17.81 -13.25
C GLY A 220 -3.98 16.92 -13.56
N MET A 221 -2.90 17.53 -14.04
CA MET A 221 -1.57 16.94 -14.07
C MET A 221 -0.59 17.92 -13.43
N GLY A 222 0.43 17.40 -12.77
CA GLY A 222 1.43 18.18 -12.06
C GLY A 222 0.96 18.68 -10.69
N ASN A 223 -0.07 18.06 -10.11
CA ASN A 223 -0.65 18.46 -8.83
C ASN A 223 -0.83 17.25 -7.90
N PRO A 224 0.27 16.54 -7.54
CA PRO A 224 0.20 15.30 -6.78
C PRO A 224 -0.45 15.50 -5.41
N LYS A 225 -1.34 14.56 -5.07
CA LYS A 225 -2.15 14.59 -3.85
C LYS A 225 -1.77 13.45 -2.94
N ASN A 226 -1.67 13.74 -1.64
CA ASN A 226 -1.46 12.74 -0.62
C ASN A 226 -2.62 11.73 -0.60
N THR A 227 -2.29 10.44 -0.52
CA THR A 227 -3.28 9.36 -0.54
C THR A 227 -4.23 9.47 0.65
N LYS A 228 -5.53 9.60 0.40
CA LYS A 228 -6.54 9.61 1.48
C LYS A 228 -6.80 8.18 1.98
N THR A 229 -7.04 8.00 3.28
CA THR A 229 -7.61 6.73 3.80
C THR A 229 -8.98 6.49 3.16
N LEU A 230 -9.29 5.22 2.84
CA LEU A 230 -10.61 4.83 2.33
C LEU A 230 -11.59 4.45 3.45
N VAL A 231 -11.09 4.27 4.68
CA VAL A 231 -11.93 4.05 5.86
C VAL A 231 -12.91 5.22 6.01
N LEU A 232 -14.19 4.91 6.20
CA LEU A 232 -15.32 5.85 6.26
C LEU A 232 -15.68 6.57 4.94
N SER A 233 -15.02 6.31 3.81
CA SER A 233 -15.30 7.03 2.56
C SER A 233 -16.74 6.86 2.06
N HIS A 234 -17.38 5.70 2.31
CA HIS A 234 -18.80 5.49 1.99
C HIS A 234 -19.76 6.26 2.90
N GLN A 235 -19.31 6.67 4.08
CA GLN A 235 -20.09 7.40 5.07
C GLN A 235 -19.89 8.90 4.98
N THR A 236 -18.79 9.35 4.35
CA THR A 236 -18.40 10.77 4.29
C THR A 236 -18.16 11.25 2.85
N PRO A 237 -19.17 11.24 1.97
CA PRO A 237 -19.07 11.88 0.65
C PRO A 237 -18.95 13.42 0.79
N PRO A 238 -18.38 14.14 -0.19
CA PRO A 238 -17.76 13.64 -1.41
C PRO A 238 -16.39 12.99 -1.15
N CYS A 239 -15.82 12.34 -2.16
CA CYS A 239 -14.54 11.64 -2.08
C CYS A 239 -13.43 12.33 -2.89
N MET A 240 -12.19 11.93 -2.62
CA MET A 240 -10.93 12.56 -3.05
C MET A 240 -10.63 13.87 -2.31
N VAL A 241 -9.38 14.33 -2.39
CA VAL A 241 -8.92 15.57 -1.75
C VAL A 241 -9.77 16.78 -2.13
N THR A 242 -10.11 16.90 -3.40
CA THR A 242 -10.86 18.03 -3.95
C THR A 242 -12.36 17.78 -3.94
N GLY A 243 -12.85 16.66 -3.37
CA GLY A 243 -14.27 16.31 -3.41
C GLY A 243 -14.84 16.08 -4.81
N ILE A 244 -13.99 15.79 -5.81
CA ILE A 244 -14.38 15.68 -7.22
C ILE A 244 -15.25 14.45 -7.53
N ARG A 245 -15.27 13.45 -6.64
CA ARG A 245 -16.15 12.29 -6.76
C ARG A 245 -17.32 12.45 -5.80
N LYS A 246 -18.54 12.31 -6.32
CA LYS A 246 -19.77 12.48 -5.52
C LYS A 246 -19.89 11.50 -4.35
N ASP A 247 -19.37 10.28 -4.48
CA ASP A 247 -19.47 9.19 -3.52
C ASP A 247 -18.34 8.15 -3.74
N ALA A 248 -18.17 7.25 -2.78
CA ALA A 248 -17.12 6.25 -2.79
C ALA A 248 -17.35 5.16 -3.85
N GLU A 249 -18.61 4.78 -4.12
CA GLU A 249 -18.97 3.87 -5.20
C GLU A 249 -18.46 4.39 -6.57
N THR A 250 -18.63 5.69 -6.84
CA THR A 250 -18.08 6.33 -8.05
C THR A 250 -16.55 6.31 -8.05
N ALA A 251 -15.92 6.51 -6.88
CA ALA A 251 -14.47 6.45 -6.75
C ALA A 251 -13.92 5.04 -7.01
N VAL A 252 -14.58 3.98 -6.52
CA VAL A 252 -14.21 2.57 -6.75
C VAL A 252 -14.27 2.23 -8.23
N VAL A 253 -15.39 2.53 -8.91
CA VAL A 253 -15.53 2.30 -10.35
C VAL A 253 -14.46 3.08 -11.14
N SER A 254 -14.20 4.32 -10.74
CA SER A 254 -13.16 5.15 -11.36
C SER A 254 -11.76 4.58 -11.14
N GLY A 255 -11.45 4.07 -9.95
CA GLY A 255 -10.17 3.45 -9.62
C GLY A 255 -9.90 2.21 -10.49
N ILE A 256 -10.89 1.32 -10.62
CA ILE A 256 -10.77 0.14 -11.49
C ILE A 256 -10.48 0.57 -12.94
N LYS A 257 -11.21 1.58 -13.43
CA LYS A 257 -11.08 2.05 -14.81
C LYS A 257 -9.78 2.79 -15.11
N TYR A 258 -9.45 3.78 -14.29
CA TYR A 258 -8.39 4.74 -14.60
C TYR A 258 -7.07 4.46 -13.90
N ILE A 259 -7.08 3.67 -12.81
CA ILE A 259 -5.86 3.35 -12.04
C ILE A 259 -5.45 1.89 -12.25
N LEU A 260 -6.41 0.96 -12.32
CA LEU A 260 -6.12 -0.44 -12.68
C LEU A 260 -6.19 -0.69 -14.19
N PHE A 261 -6.57 0.31 -14.99
CA PHE A 261 -6.68 0.21 -16.46
C PHE A 261 -7.54 -0.98 -16.92
N SER A 262 -8.65 -1.21 -16.22
CA SER A 262 -9.54 -2.36 -16.43
C SER A 262 -10.98 -1.93 -16.73
N ALA A 263 -11.71 -2.71 -17.52
CA ALA A 263 -13.08 -2.39 -17.92
C ALA A 263 -14.15 -3.15 -17.13
N SER A 264 -13.80 -4.23 -16.43
CA SER A 264 -14.77 -5.11 -15.75
C SER A 264 -15.07 -4.60 -14.34
N THR A 265 -16.31 -4.18 -14.09
CA THR A 265 -16.72 -3.61 -12.80
C THR A 265 -17.99 -4.21 -12.22
N GLU A 266 -18.80 -4.95 -12.99
CA GLU A 266 -20.15 -5.37 -12.58
C GLU A 266 -20.18 -6.26 -11.33
N GLU A 267 -19.28 -7.23 -11.22
CA GLU A 267 -19.12 -8.04 -9.98
C GLU A 267 -18.12 -7.40 -9.01
N VAL A 268 -17.05 -6.81 -9.55
CA VAL A 268 -15.87 -6.38 -8.80
C VAL A 268 -16.16 -5.17 -7.92
N ALA A 269 -16.77 -4.12 -8.49
CA ALA A 269 -16.99 -2.87 -7.76
C ALA A 269 -17.94 -3.04 -6.57
N PRO A 270 -19.14 -3.67 -6.70
CA PRO A 270 -20.03 -3.87 -5.56
C PRO A 270 -19.43 -4.74 -4.45
N ALA A 271 -18.56 -5.69 -4.78
CA ALA A 271 -17.83 -6.47 -3.80
C ALA A 271 -16.82 -5.60 -3.04
N ILE A 272 -16.00 -4.81 -3.75
CA ILE A 272 -15.06 -3.86 -3.12
C ILE A 272 -15.82 -2.86 -2.24
N ASP A 273 -16.96 -2.34 -2.68
CA ASP A 273 -17.80 -1.46 -1.88
C ASP A 273 -18.27 -2.14 -0.58
N ALA A 274 -18.68 -3.41 -0.64
CA ALA A 274 -19.08 -4.17 0.55
C ALA A 274 -17.91 -4.38 1.54
N TYR A 275 -16.69 -4.54 1.03
CA TYR A 275 -15.49 -4.59 1.86
C TYR A 275 -15.20 -3.24 2.51
N LEU A 276 -15.13 -2.16 1.74
CA LEU A 276 -14.84 -0.82 2.26
C LEU A 276 -15.89 -0.35 3.28
N LYS A 277 -17.18 -0.66 3.06
CA LYS A 277 -18.26 -0.39 4.04
C LYS A 277 -18.13 -1.19 5.33
N SER A 278 -17.44 -2.32 5.32
CA SER A 278 -17.21 -3.16 6.51
C SER A 278 -16.06 -2.68 7.39
N LEU A 279 -15.18 -1.82 6.85
CA LEU A 279 -14.03 -1.30 7.58
C LEU A 279 -14.47 -0.31 8.65
N ALA A 280 -13.87 -0.43 9.83
CA ALA A 280 -14.08 0.48 10.95
C ALA A 280 -12.77 1.18 11.33
N PRO A 281 -12.85 2.42 11.85
CA PRO A 281 -11.73 3.06 12.52
C PRO A 281 -11.23 2.23 13.72
N VAL A 282 -9.93 2.28 13.98
CA VAL A 282 -9.36 1.70 15.20
C VAL A 282 -9.11 2.78 16.26
N PRO A 283 -9.23 2.46 17.57
CA PRO A 283 -8.98 3.43 18.64
C PRO A 283 -7.57 4.01 18.57
N SER A 284 -7.45 5.31 18.86
CA SER A 284 -6.14 5.96 18.91
C SER A 284 -5.29 5.41 20.06
N PRO A 285 -3.99 5.14 19.83
CA PRO A 285 -3.05 4.78 20.89
C PRO A 285 -2.75 5.96 21.84
N ARG A 286 -3.24 7.16 21.55
CA ARG A 286 -3.16 8.34 22.43
C ARG A 286 -4.19 8.32 23.57
N LEU A 287 -5.20 7.45 23.47
CA LEU A 287 -6.18 7.30 24.54
C LEU A 287 -5.56 6.63 25.77
N VAL A 288 -5.83 7.17 26.94
CA VAL A 288 -5.42 6.61 28.24
C VAL A 288 -6.58 5.78 28.78
N ASN A 289 -6.44 4.45 28.75
CA ASN A 289 -7.50 3.52 29.14
C ASN A 289 -8.84 3.81 28.42
N GLY A 290 -8.78 4.09 27.11
CA GLY A 290 -9.94 4.40 26.28
C GLY A 290 -10.52 5.82 26.47
N ASN A 291 -9.88 6.67 27.28
CA ASN A 291 -10.33 8.04 27.56
C ASN A 291 -9.31 9.08 27.08
N LEU A 292 -9.76 10.34 26.93
CA LEU A 292 -8.88 11.46 26.65
C LEU A 292 -7.88 11.70 27.79
N SER A 293 -6.62 11.94 27.43
CA SER A 293 -5.60 12.45 28.37
C SER A 293 -5.96 13.87 28.86
N GLU A 294 -5.34 14.34 29.95
CA GLU A 294 -5.59 15.71 30.43
C GLU A 294 -5.22 16.77 29.40
N ALA A 295 -4.19 16.52 28.59
CA ALA A 295 -3.82 17.38 27.45
C ALA A 295 -4.90 17.37 26.37
N ALA A 296 -5.38 16.19 25.96
CA ALA A 296 -6.46 16.07 24.98
C ALA A 296 -7.78 16.71 25.47
N LYS A 297 -8.07 16.67 26.78
CA LYS A 297 -9.25 17.37 27.35
C LYS A 297 -9.14 18.89 27.20
N ARG A 298 -7.96 19.47 27.42
CA ARG A 298 -7.72 20.91 27.17
C ARG A 298 -7.79 21.23 25.67
N GLY A 299 -7.15 20.39 24.84
CA GLY A 299 -7.19 20.50 23.38
C GLY A 299 -8.59 20.45 22.79
N LYS A 300 -9.47 19.62 23.37
CA LYS A 300 -10.87 19.52 22.97
C LYS A 300 -11.59 20.87 23.07
N ALA A 301 -11.33 21.66 24.11
CA ALA A 301 -11.96 22.97 24.26
C ALA A 301 -11.57 23.94 23.14
N HIS A 302 -10.29 23.92 22.70
CA HIS A 302 -9.84 24.70 21.55
C HIS A 302 -10.47 24.19 20.24
N PHE A 303 -10.55 22.86 20.06
CA PHE A 303 -11.16 22.26 18.88
C PHE A 303 -12.64 22.62 18.75
N GLU A 304 -13.41 22.54 19.84
CA GLU A 304 -14.83 22.88 19.84
C GLU A 304 -15.07 24.34 19.47
N LYS A 305 -14.16 25.23 19.85
CA LYS A 305 -14.23 26.66 19.54
C LYS A 305 -13.86 26.99 18.10
N ASP A 306 -12.73 26.45 17.62
CA ASP A 306 -12.09 26.95 16.40
C ASP A 306 -12.16 25.97 15.21
N CYS A 307 -12.48 24.70 15.43
CA CYS A 307 -12.46 23.67 14.38
C CYS A 307 -13.86 23.10 14.07
N SER A 308 -14.76 23.12 15.04
CA SER A 308 -16.05 22.42 14.96
C SER A 308 -17.02 22.98 13.91
N SER A 309 -16.79 24.18 13.38
CA SER A 309 -17.62 24.72 12.29
C SER A 309 -17.51 23.90 11.00
N CYS A 310 -16.38 23.23 10.79
CA CYS A 310 -16.13 22.36 9.63
C CYS A 310 -15.92 20.91 10.07
N HIS A 311 -15.25 20.66 11.20
CA HIS A 311 -14.96 19.33 11.70
C HIS A 311 -15.93 18.94 12.84
N SER A 312 -17.12 18.46 12.49
CA SER A 312 -18.20 18.18 13.43
C SER A 312 -18.84 16.80 13.28
N GLY A 313 -19.72 16.48 14.23
CA GLY A 313 -20.51 15.26 14.21
C GLY A 313 -19.68 14.01 14.45
N THR A 314 -20.29 12.85 14.15
CA THR A 314 -19.69 11.53 14.41
C THR A 314 -18.37 11.31 13.68
N TYR A 315 -18.20 11.92 12.49
CA TYR A 315 -17.04 11.72 11.62
C TYR A 315 -16.04 12.88 11.63
N TYR A 316 -16.28 13.91 12.44
CA TYR A 316 -15.48 15.14 12.47
C TYR A 316 -15.30 15.78 11.09
N THR A 317 -16.38 15.78 10.30
CA THR A 317 -16.47 16.44 8.99
C THR A 317 -17.91 16.84 8.74
N ASP A 318 -18.10 18.04 8.17
CA ASP A 318 -19.39 18.53 7.71
C ASP A 318 -19.72 18.12 6.27
N MET A 319 -18.84 17.33 5.63
CA MET A 319 -19.01 16.78 4.28
C MET A 319 -19.11 17.85 3.19
N LYS A 320 -18.44 18.99 3.40
CA LYS A 320 -18.41 20.10 2.43
C LYS A 320 -17.00 20.41 1.96
N GLN A 321 -16.92 21.27 0.95
CA GLN A 321 -15.67 21.76 0.40
C GLN A 321 -15.54 23.27 0.63
N TYR A 322 -14.36 23.70 1.07
CA TYR A 322 -14.08 25.10 1.37
C TYR A 322 -12.85 25.60 0.61
N LYS A 323 -12.84 26.90 0.28
CA LYS A 323 -11.59 27.55 -0.11
C LYS A 323 -10.75 27.74 1.14
N VAL A 324 -9.50 27.32 1.07
CA VAL A 324 -8.53 27.46 2.16
C VAL A 324 -7.36 28.29 1.69
N SER A 325 -6.75 29.07 2.59
CA SER A 325 -5.70 30.04 2.27
C SER A 325 -4.34 29.39 1.99
N TRP A 326 -4.17 28.12 2.36
CA TRP A 326 -2.89 27.42 2.29
C TRP A 326 -2.72 26.56 1.02
N THR A 327 -3.71 26.51 0.12
CA THR A 327 -3.50 25.85 -1.19
C THR A 327 -2.48 26.65 -2.00
N ASN A 328 -1.72 25.97 -2.84
CA ASN A 328 -0.63 26.57 -3.60
C ASN A 328 -0.50 25.94 -4.98
N GLY A 329 0.34 26.54 -5.82
CA GLY A 329 0.68 26.02 -7.14
C GLY A 329 -0.55 25.81 -8.01
N PRO A 330 -0.69 24.67 -8.71
CA PRO A 330 -1.85 24.38 -9.54
C PRO A 330 -3.19 24.31 -8.80
N ASP A 331 -3.16 24.12 -7.47
CA ASP A 331 -4.36 24.01 -6.63
C ASP A 331 -4.74 25.33 -5.93
N GLU A 332 -4.10 26.45 -6.31
CA GLU A 332 -4.46 27.75 -5.78
C GLU A 332 -5.95 28.04 -6.03
N HIS A 333 -6.66 28.43 -4.96
CA HIS A 333 -8.11 28.68 -4.95
C HIS A 333 -9.03 27.48 -5.20
N VAL A 334 -8.49 26.27 -5.35
CA VAL A 334 -9.28 25.04 -5.39
C VAL A 334 -9.94 24.82 -4.03
N LYS A 335 -11.22 24.42 -4.05
CA LYS A 335 -11.92 24.04 -2.82
C LYS A 335 -11.46 22.65 -2.39
N MET A 336 -11.11 22.51 -1.12
CA MET A 336 -10.69 21.24 -0.53
C MET A 336 -11.84 20.64 0.25
N ASP A 337 -12.03 19.33 0.12
CA ASP A 337 -12.94 18.53 0.94
C ASP A 337 -12.47 18.53 2.40
N VAL A 338 -13.40 18.68 3.35
CA VAL A 338 -13.10 18.57 4.78
C VAL A 338 -12.96 17.10 5.14
N PRO A 339 -11.74 16.59 5.43
CA PRO A 339 -11.56 15.18 5.70
C PRO A 339 -12.21 14.79 7.03
N ALA A 340 -12.69 13.54 7.12
CA ALA A 340 -12.98 12.91 8.40
C ALA A 340 -11.69 12.84 9.24
N LEU A 341 -11.80 13.08 10.55
CA LEU A 341 -10.64 13.07 11.45
C LEU A 341 -10.51 11.80 12.29
N ASN A 342 -11.46 10.85 12.20
CA ASN A 342 -11.33 9.57 12.88
C ASN A 342 -10.07 8.84 12.39
N GLU A 343 -9.28 8.29 13.31
CA GLU A 343 -8.04 7.57 12.99
C GLU A 343 -6.95 8.45 12.33
N VAL A 344 -7.05 9.79 12.41
CA VAL A 344 -6.06 10.72 11.80
C VAL A 344 -4.64 10.57 12.37
N TRP A 345 -4.50 9.92 13.53
CA TRP A 345 -3.22 9.71 14.21
C TRP A 345 -2.19 8.88 13.44
N ARG A 346 -2.62 8.14 12.42
CA ARG A 346 -1.74 7.31 11.56
C ARG A 346 -1.79 7.68 10.08
N THR A 347 -2.42 8.80 9.72
CA THR A 347 -2.54 9.24 8.34
C THR A 347 -1.59 10.40 8.06
N ALA A 348 -0.42 10.40 8.69
CA ALA A 348 0.65 11.31 8.33
C ALA A 348 1.29 10.85 7.00
N PRO A 349 1.82 11.77 6.18
CA PRO A 349 1.83 13.21 6.40
C PRO A 349 0.46 13.85 6.13
N TYR A 350 0.28 15.07 6.63
CA TYR A 350 -0.97 15.82 6.64
C TYR A 350 -1.01 16.94 5.59
N LEU A 351 -2.21 17.52 5.43
CA LEU A 351 -2.62 18.38 4.32
C LEU A 351 -2.71 17.61 3.00
N TYR A 352 -3.35 18.23 2.02
CA TYR A 352 -3.63 17.57 0.73
C TYR A 352 -2.38 17.15 -0.06
N ASP A 353 -1.25 17.77 0.22
CA ASP A 353 0.03 17.58 -0.46
C ASP A 353 1.08 16.98 0.48
N GLY A 354 0.68 16.51 1.67
CA GLY A 354 1.58 15.83 2.59
C GLY A 354 2.76 16.70 3.08
N ARG A 355 2.68 18.04 3.02
CA ARG A 355 3.80 18.91 3.40
C ARG A 355 4.01 19.02 4.92
N ALA A 356 3.06 18.57 5.72
CA ALA A 356 3.13 18.60 7.18
C ALA A 356 3.35 17.20 7.73
N TYR A 357 4.52 16.89 8.28
CA TYR A 357 4.85 15.56 8.79
C TYR A 357 4.26 15.30 10.19
N THR A 358 3.98 16.38 10.92
CA THR A 358 3.41 16.32 12.27
C THR A 358 2.08 17.07 12.35
N MET A 359 1.24 16.69 13.31
CA MET A 359 -0.02 17.39 13.57
C MET A 359 0.22 18.85 13.99
N GLN A 360 1.31 19.12 14.71
CA GLN A 360 1.72 20.48 15.06
C GLN A 360 2.05 21.33 13.83
N GLU A 361 2.81 20.79 12.88
CA GLU A 361 3.09 21.49 11.61
C GLU A 361 1.80 21.74 10.83
N MET A 362 0.90 20.75 10.79
CA MET A 362 -0.41 20.89 10.14
C MET A 362 -1.21 22.03 10.79
N LEU A 363 -1.33 22.04 12.11
CA LEU A 363 -2.06 23.08 12.84
C LEU A 363 -1.42 24.47 12.73
N LYS A 364 -0.10 24.58 12.53
CA LYS A 364 0.55 25.87 12.24
C LYS A 364 0.17 26.42 10.86
N ILE A 365 -0.06 25.55 9.89
CA ILE A 365 -0.44 25.93 8.51
C ILE A 365 -1.94 26.16 8.40
N HIS A 366 -2.74 25.22 8.93
CA HIS A 366 -4.19 25.32 8.91
C HIS A 366 -4.69 26.44 9.83
N ALA A 367 -4.03 26.60 10.99
CA ALA A 367 -4.25 27.62 12.02
C ALA A 367 -5.68 27.68 12.62
N PRO A 368 -5.82 27.59 13.96
CA PRO A 368 -7.06 28.00 14.62
C PRO A 368 -7.34 29.49 14.38
N ALA A 369 -8.60 29.91 14.49
CA ALA A 369 -8.98 31.30 14.31
C ALA A 369 -8.34 32.21 15.39
N GLU A 370 -8.24 31.71 16.62
CA GLU A 370 -7.48 32.36 17.68
C GLU A 370 -6.02 31.91 17.71
N ALA A 371 -5.11 32.85 17.95
CA ALA A 371 -3.70 32.53 18.10
C ALA A 371 -3.47 31.78 19.42
N LEU A 372 -3.09 30.50 19.30
CA LEU A 372 -2.74 29.65 20.43
C LEU A 372 -1.23 29.73 20.73
N SER A 373 -0.88 29.65 22.02
CA SER A 373 0.50 29.38 22.44
C SER A 373 0.95 27.99 22.00
N GLU A 374 2.27 27.73 22.04
CA GLU A 374 2.81 26.42 21.66
C GLU A 374 2.25 25.27 22.53
N ASN A 375 2.01 25.51 23.82
CA ASN A 375 1.43 24.51 24.71
C ASN A 375 -0.04 24.24 24.38
N GLU A 376 -0.83 25.26 24.10
CA GLU A 376 -2.23 25.12 23.68
C GLU A 376 -2.35 24.41 22.32
N LEU A 377 -1.43 24.71 21.40
CA LEU A 377 -1.35 24.03 20.12
C LEU A 377 -0.99 22.54 20.28
N ASN A 378 -0.09 22.21 21.21
CA ASN A 378 0.24 20.83 21.55
C ASN A 378 -0.94 20.09 22.19
N ASP A 379 -1.70 20.74 23.07
CA ASP A 379 -2.92 20.18 23.63
C ASP A 379 -3.96 19.91 22.53
N LEU A 380 -4.16 20.86 21.60
CA LEU A 380 -5.04 20.69 20.44
C LEU A 380 -4.57 19.53 19.54
N ALA A 381 -3.27 19.45 19.25
CA ALA A 381 -2.70 18.35 18.48
C ALA A 381 -2.96 16.99 19.15
N GLU A 382 -2.78 16.91 20.47
CA GLU A 382 -3.03 15.69 21.23
C GLU A 382 -4.51 15.29 21.20
N TYR A 383 -5.44 16.25 21.22
CA TYR A 383 -6.86 15.96 21.02
C TYR A 383 -7.15 15.43 19.61
N VAL A 384 -6.67 16.09 18.56
CA VAL A 384 -6.92 15.65 17.17
C VAL A 384 -6.32 14.26 16.94
N LEU A 385 -5.13 13.97 17.47
CA LEU A 385 -4.51 12.66 17.40
C LEU A 385 -5.20 11.61 18.30
N SER A 386 -6.13 11.99 19.17
CA SER A 386 -6.92 11.05 19.97
C SER A 386 -8.21 10.58 19.31
N LEU A 387 -8.58 11.16 18.15
CA LEU A 387 -9.84 10.93 17.43
C LEU A 387 -9.90 9.62 16.64
#